data_AF-A0A9Q0E9G1-F1
#
_entry.id   AF-A0A9Q0E9G1-F1
#
_cell.length_a   1.000
_cell.length_b   1.000
_cell.length_c   1.000
_cell.angle_alpha   90.00
_cell.angle_beta   90.00
_cell.angle_gamma   90.00
#
_symmetry.space_group_name_H-M   'P 1'
#
loop_
_entity.id
_entity.type
_entity.pdbx_description
1 polymer ?
#
loop_
_entity_poly.entity_id
_entity_poly.type
_entity_poly.pdbx_seq_one_letter_code
_entity_poly.pdbx_strand_id
1 'polypeptide(L)'
;MADCTNPPMTSYIMDEETLKRKQKEKLKKLMATGGNPRPLRSLFFLTLKNPFRRACINIVEWKYPSRFWWLFSVAMDAIDHLSGVEAQVGEKGGGFDMKALRAFRVLRPLRLVSGVPSLQVVMNSILKSMLPLFHITLLVFFMVTIYSIMGLELFKCKMHKTCYFTGTNIIATVENEKAAPCAQAGNGRRCTINGTECRAGWPGPNYGITHFDNLGFSMLTVYQCITTQGWTDVLYWVRFYFVIGCV
;
A
#
# COMPACT_ATOMS: atom_id res chain seq x y z
N MET A 1 -76.94 15.08 41.82
CA MET A 1 -76.19 13.93 41.27
C MET A 1 -76.99 13.41 40.07
N ALA A 2 -76.43 13.51 38.87
CA ALA A 2 -77.05 12.95 37.68
C ALA A 2 -76.50 11.54 37.43
N ASP A 3 -77.40 10.57 37.32
CA ASP A 3 -77.19 9.27 36.69
C ASP A 3 -77.64 9.40 35.22
N CYS A 4 -76.95 8.76 34.27
CA CYS A 4 -77.39 8.56 32.88
C CYS A 4 -76.43 7.63 32.10
N THR A 5 -76.85 6.37 31.91
CA THR A 5 -76.95 5.67 30.60
C THR A 5 -75.86 5.87 29.52
N ASN A 6 -75.20 4.78 29.13
CA ASN A 6 -74.66 4.60 27.76
C ASN A 6 -75.83 4.68 26.73
N PRO A 7 -75.63 5.23 25.51
CA PRO A 7 -75.19 4.40 24.37
C PRO A 7 -74.34 5.19 23.32
N PRO A 8 -74.21 4.78 22.05
CA PRO A 8 -72.95 4.35 21.42
C PRO A 8 -72.37 5.37 20.42
N MET A 9 -71.08 5.25 20.05
CA MET A 9 -70.58 5.90 18.84
C MET A 9 -70.03 4.87 17.84
N THR A 10 -70.91 4.63 16.88
CA THR A 10 -70.77 4.10 15.54
C THR A 10 -69.37 4.28 14.93
N SER A 11 -68.89 3.18 14.37
CA SER A 11 -67.66 3.00 13.61
C SER A 11 -67.53 3.95 12.41
N TYR A 12 -66.47 4.76 12.37
CA TYR A 12 -65.88 5.19 11.10
C TYR A 12 -65.02 4.03 10.57
N ILE A 13 -65.66 3.06 9.92
CA ILE A 13 -64.99 2.11 9.04
C ILE A 13 -64.47 2.94 7.87
N MET A 14 -63.18 3.26 7.87
CA MET A 14 -62.52 3.59 6.62
C MET A 14 -62.50 2.30 5.80
N ASP A 15 -63.31 2.30 4.74
CA ASP A 15 -63.43 1.19 3.80
C ASP A 15 -62.03 0.74 3.34
N GLU A 16 -61.69 -0.54 3.53
CA GLU A 16 -60.36 -1.10 3.27
C GLU A 16 -59.92 -0.85 1.80
N GLU A 17 -60.90 -0.69 0.90
CA GLU A 17 -60.67 -0.32 -0.49
C GLU A 17 -60.02 1.06 -0.67
N THR A 18 -60.34 2.04 0.19
CA THR A 18 -59.77 3.40 0.11
C THR A 18 -58.32 3.44 0.57
N LEU A 19 -57.95 2.62 1.56
CA LEU A 19 -56.57 2.47 2.03
C LEU A 19 -55.72 1.78 0.96
N LYS A 20 -56.26 0.72 0.32
CA LYS A 20 -55.61 0.05 -0.81
C LYS A 20 -55.41 1.00 -1.99
N ARG A 21 -56.38 1.88 -2.31
CA ARG A 21 -56.22 2.91 -3.35
C ARG A 21 -55.12 3.92 -3.01
N LYS A 22 -55.07 4.45 -1.78
CA LYS A 22 -54.01 5.38 -1.33
C LYS A 22 -52.63 4.72 -1.30
N GLN A 23 -52.53 3.45 -0.90
CA GLN A 23 -51.28 2.69 -0.97
C GLN A 23 -50.85 2.42 -2.41
N LYS A 24 -51.78 2.07 -3.31
CA LYS A 24 -51.49 1.86 -4.74
C LYS A 24 -51.05 3.15 -5.43
N GLU A 25 -51.60 4.30 -5.04
CA GLU A 25 -51.13 5.61 -5.51
C GLU A 25 -49.75 5.99 -4.93
N LYS A 26 -49.50 5.76 -3.63
CA LYS A 26 -48.16 5.94 -3.06
C LYS A 26 -47.13 5.02 -3.72
N LEU A 27 -47.49 3.78 -4.01
CA LEU A 27 -46.64 2.81 -4.68
C LEU A 27 -46.38 3.20 -6.14
N LYS A 28 -47.40 3.71 -6.87
CA LYS A 28 -47.22 4.30 -8.20
C LYS A 28 -46.31 5.53 -8.17
N LYS A 29 -46.44 6.40 -7.16
CA LYS A 29 -45.54 7.55 -6.97
C LYS A 29 -44.11 7.13 -6.63
N LEU A 30 -43.92 6.07 -5.84
CA LEU A 30 -42.60 5.49 -5.54
C LEU A 30 -41.96 4.82 -6.76
N MET A 31 -42.74 4.12 -7.59
CA MET A 31 -42.27 3.50 -8.84
C MET A 31 -41.94 4.54 -9.92
N ALA A 32 -42.71 5.64 -10.00
CA ALA A 32 -42.41 6.76 -10.89
C ALA A 32 -41.13 7.53 -10.48
N THR A 33 -40.68 7.39 -9.23
CA THR A 33 -39.53 8.12 -8.68
C THR A 33 -38.27 7.24 -8.53
N GLY A 34 -38.29 5.98 -8.98
CA GLY A 34 -37.08 5.16 -9.13
C GLY A 34 -36.12 5.21 -7.93
N GLY A 35 -36.59 4.88 -6.73
CA GLY A 35 -35.78 4.50 -5.57
C GLY A 35 -34.66 5.48 -5.13
N ASN A 36 -34.94 6.22 -4.07
CA ASN A 36 -34.05 7.00 -3.17
C ASN A 36 -33.90 8.51 -3.49
N PRO A 37 -34.35 9.43 -2.62
CA PRO A 37 -34.09 10.86 -2.77
C PRO A 37 -32.60 11.13 -2.54
N ARG A 38 -31.84 11.26 -3.63
CA ARG A 38 -30.43 11.69 -3.54
C ARG A 38 -30.40 13.18 -3.18
N PRO A 39 -29.62 13.59 -2.16
CA PRO A 39 -29.58 14.97 -1.71
C PRO A 39 -29.10 15.89 -2.82
N LEU A 40 -29.64 17.11 -2.83
CA LEU A 40 -29.32 18.19 -3.75
C LEU A 40 -27.89 18.71 -3.47
N ARG A 41 -26.87 17.95 -3.85
CA ARG A 41 -25.49 18.43 -3.97
C ARG A 41 -24.90 17.97 -5.29
N SER A 42 -25.01 18.83 -6.30
CA SER A 42 -23.84 19.45 -6.94
C SER A 42 -24.21 20.09 -8.28
N LEU A 43 -23.66 21.30 -8.45
CA LEU A 43 -23.49 22.08 -9.67
C LEU A 43 -24.74 22.46 -10.47
N PHE A 44 -25.07 23.74 -10.32
CA PHE A 44 -26.07 24.57 -11.00
C PHE A 44 -25.93 24.66 -12.54
N PHE A 45 -25.13 23.81 -13.21
CA PHE A 45 -24.75 24.00 -14.62
C PHE A 45 -25.02 22.86 -15.60
N LEU A 46 -25.66 21.76 -15.20
CA LEU A 46 -26.10 20.74 -16.16
C LEU A 46 -27.56 20.33 -15.93
N THR A 47 -28.45 21.21 -16.40
CA THR A 47 -29.90 21.00 -16.51
C THR A 47 -30.25 19.63 -17.12
N LEU A 48 -31.19 18.96 -16.45
CA LEU A 48 -31.62 17.57 -16.58
C LEU A 48 -32.48 17.29 -17.83
N LYS A 49 -32.10 17.82 -19.01
CA LYS A 49 -32.86 17.63 -20.27
C LYS A 49 -32.01 17.59 -21.54
N ASN A 50 -30.72 17.26 -21.44
CA ASN A 50 -29.84 17.23 -22.62
C ASN A 50 -29.72 15.80 -23.22
N PRO A 51 -30.24 15.53 -24.44
CA PRO A 51 -30.20 14.21 -25.08
C PRO A 51 -28.77 13.69 -25.29
N PHE A 52 -27.79 14.59 -25.42
CA PHE A 52 -26.37 14.26 -25.48
C PHE A 52 -25.85 13.60 -24.21
N ARG A 53 -26.31 14.01 -23.02
CA ARG A 53 -25.88 13.37 -21.76
C ARG A 53 -26.42 11.94 -21.65
N ARG A 54 -27.64 11.69 -22.15
CA ARG A 54 -28.27 10.36 -22.16
C ARG A 54 -27.61 9.44 -23.18
N ALA A 55 -27.23 9.97 -24.34
CA ALA A 55 -26.43 9.27 -25.33
C ALA A 55 -25.03 8.94 -24.80
N CYS A 56 -24.32 9.89 -24.18
CA CYS A 56 -22.99 9.64 -23.59
C CYS A 56 -23.04 8.64 -22.41
N ILE A 57 -24.08 8.65 -21.59
CA ILE A 57 -24.27 7.65 -20.52
C ILE A 57 -24.56 6.26 -21.14
N ASN A 58 -25.41 6.16 -22.16
CA ASN A 58 -25.67 4.89 -22.85
C ASN A 58 -24.45 4.36 -23.62
N ILE A 59 -23.60 5.24 -24.15
CA ILE A 59 -22.36 4.89 -24.85
C ILE A 59 -21.29 4.41 -23.84
N VAL A 60 -21.25 4.97 -22.62
CA VAL A 60 -20.37 4.52 -21.52
C VAL A 60 -20.91 3.24 -20.85
N GLU A 61 -22.23 3.07 -20.75
CA GLU A 61 -22.89 1.87 -20.23
C GLU A 61 -23.01 0.73 -21.24
N TRP A 62 -22.57 0.92 -22.48
CA TRP A 62 -22.40 -0.17 -23.43
C TRP A 62 -21.33 -1.12 -22.88
N LYS A 63 -21.82 -2.17 -22.21
CA LYS A 63 -21.07 -3.15 -21.42
C LYS A 63 -20.16 -4.05 -22.25
N TYR A 64 -20.38 -4.08 -23.56
CA TYR A 64 -19.66 -4.91 -24.54
C TYR A 64 -18.42 -4.21 -25.14
N PRO A 65 -18.47 -2.96 -25.65
CA PRO A 65 -17.26 -2.29 -26.15
C PRO A 65 -16.27 -1.97 -25.05
N SER A 66 -16.69 -1.65 -23.82
CA SER A 66 -15.74 -1.38 -22.72
C SER A 66 -14.96 -2.62 -22.28
N ARG A 67 -15.60 -3.80 -22.28
CA ARG A 67 -14.93 -5.09 -21.97
C ARG A 67 -14.05 -5.58 -23.12
N PHE A 68 -14.51 -5.43 -24.36
CA PHE A 68 -13.73 -5.80 -25.55
C PHE A 68 -12.54 -4.86 -25.76
N TRP A 69 -12.74 -3.54 -25.58
CA TRP A 69 -11.68 -2.52 -25.61
C TRP A 69 -10.66 -2.71 -24.49
N TRP A 70 -11.10 -3.20 -23.32
CA TRP A 70 -10.21 -3.52 -22.21
C TRP A 70 -9.39 -4.79 -22.46
N LEU A 71 -10.02 -5.87 -22.92
CA LEU A 71 -9.31 -7.11 -23.29
C LEU A 71 -8.36 -6.87 -24.46
N PHE A 72 -8.78 -6.11 -25.47
CA PHE A 72 -7.94 -5.67 -26.57
C PHE A 72 -6.78 -4.81 -26.09
N SER A 73 -7.00 -3.87 -25.15
CA SER A 73 -5.91 -3.10 -24.55
C SER A 73 -4.95 -3.95 -23.72
N VAL A 74 -5.41 -5.00 -23.04
CA VAL A 74 -4.55 -5.91 -22.27
C VAL A 74 -3.80 -6.86 -23.19
N ALA A 75 -4.43 -7.36 -24.25
CA ALA A 75 -3.78 -8.15 -25.29
C ALA A 75 -2.72 -7.33 -26.01
N MET A 76 -3.02 -6.08 -26.37
CA MET A 76 -2.04 -5.16 -26.98
C MET A 76 -0.89 -4.82 -26.03
N ASP A 77 -1.15 -4.60 -24.74
CA ASP A 77 -0.09 -4.33 -23.74
C ASP A 77 0.78 -5.57 -23.50
N ALA A 78 0.20 -6.79 -23.57
CA ALA A 78 0.95 -8.05 -23.53
C ALA A 78 1.78 -8.29 -24.80
N ILE A 79 1.26 -7.92 -25.99
CA ILE A 79 1.99 -7.99 -27.26
C ILE A 79 3.15 -6.99 -27.26
N ASP A 80 2.96 -5.77 -26.74
CA ASP A 80 4.03 -4.76 -26.55
C ASP A 80 5.12 -5.24 -25.57
N HIS A 81 4.75 -5.98 -24.52
CA HIS A 81 5.69 -6.52 -23.55
C HIS A 81 6.47 -7.74 -24.10
N LEU A 82 5.92 -8.42 -25.12
CA LEU A 82 6.54 -9.55 -25.81
C LEU A 82 7.40 -9.11 -27.01
N SER A 83 7.08 -7.96 -27.63
CA SER A 83 7.83 -7.42 -28.77
C SER A 83 9.13 -6.72 -28.38
N GLY A 84 9.40 -6.51 -27.08
CA GLY A 84 10.72 -6.13 -26.58
C GLY A 84 11.29 -4.83 -27.15
N VAL A 85 10.44 -3.94 -27.70
CA VAL A 85 10.91 -2.67 -28.27
C VAL A 85 11.12 -1.67 -27.13
N GLU A 86 12.33 -1.67 -26.58
CA GLU A 86 12.84 -0.57 -25.79
C GLU A 86 13.08 0.64 -26.72
N ALA A 87 12.08 1.50 -26.84
CA ALA A 87 12.28 2.82 -27.43
C ALA A 87 13.19 3.64 -26.49
N GLN A 88 14.45 3.79 -26.90
CA GLN A 88 15.43 4.69 -26.29
C GLN A 88 14.99 6.14 -26.51
N VAL A 89 14.22 6.70 -25.56
CA VAL A 89 13.88 8.13 -25.58
C VAL A 89 14.92 8.89 -24.76
N GLY A 90 15.73 9.64 -25.51
CA GLY A 90 16.81 10.49 -25.01
C GLY A 90 16.34 11.57 -24.03
N GLU A 91 17.23 11.80 -23.09
CA GLU A 91 17.16 12.73 -21.97
C GLU A 91 16.97 14.19 -22.41
N LYS A 92 16.02 14.89 -21.78
CA LYS A 92 16.21 16.24 -21.23
C LYS A 92 14.98 16.71 -20.46
N GLY A 93 15.16 16.90 -19.15
CA GLY A 93 14.61 18.01 -18.38
C GLY A 93 13.13 17.96 -17.98
N GLY A 94 12.89 17.55 -16.72
CA GLY A 94 11.93 18.19 -15.82
C GLY A 94 10.44 17.94 -16.06
N GLY A 95 9.84 17.09 -15.21
CA GLY A 95 8.41 17.12 -14.89
C GLY A 95 7.67 15.82 -15.19
N PHE A 96 7.56 14.97 -14.17
CA PHE A 96 6.82 13.69 -14.10
C PHE A 96 7.15 12.65 -15.18
N ASP A 97 7.78 11.55 -14.74
CA ASP A 97 8.08 10.38 -15.57
C ASP A 97 6.85 9.88 -16.34
N MET A 98 6.84 10.14 -17.64
CA MET A 98 5.90 9.53 -18.59
C MET A 98 6.03 7.99 -18.58
N LYS A 99 7.17 7.47 -18.10
CA LYS A 99 7.41 6.05 -17.80
C LYS A 99 6.60 5.55 -16.60
N ALA A 100 6.50 6.32 -15.50
CA ALA A 100 5.69 5.96 -14.34
C ALA A 100 4.20 5.99 -14.67
N LEU A 101 3.77 6.94 -15.51
CA LEU A 101 2.38 7.00 -15.99
C LEU A 101 2.00 5.78 -16.85
N ARG A 102 2.97 5.19 -17.56
CA ARG A 102 2.79 3.92 -18.30
C ARG A 102 2.57 2.74 -17.35
N ALA A 103 3.23 2.73 -16.18
CA ALA A 103 3.05 1.69 -15.17
C ALA A 103 1.62 1.64 -14.59
N PHE A 104 0.86 2.75 -14.55
CA PHE A 104 -0.55 2.71 -14.08
C PHE A 104 -1.47 1.82 -14.94
N ARG A 105 -1.04 1.40 -16.13
CA ARG A 105 -1.77 0.39 -16.93
C ARG A 105 -1.84 -0.96 -16.20
N VAL A 106 -0.87 -1.27 -15.34
CA VAL A 106 -0.85 -2.49 -14.51
C VAL A 106 -1.96 -2.53 -13.45
N LEU A 107 -2.57 -1.39 -13.11
CA LEU A 107 -3.70 -1.31 -12.18
C LEU A 107 -5.06 -1.54 -12.86
N ARG A 108 -5.11 -1.56 -14.19
CA ARG A 108 -6.35 -1.79 -14.96
C ARG A 108 -7.04 -3.13 -14.64
N PRO A 109 -6.35 -4.25 -14.34
CA PRO A 109 -6.96 -5.50 -13.89
C PRO A 109 -7.79 -5.40 -12.62
N LEU A 110 -7.53 -4.43 -11.72
CA LEU A 110 -8.39 -4.22 -10.55
C LEU A 110 -9.82 -3.78 -10.94
N ARG A 111 -10.01 -3.21 -12.14
CA ARG A 111 -11.35 -2.87 -12.66
C ARG A 111 -12.16 -4.12 -13.06
N LEU A 112 -11.51 -5.25 -13.39
CA LEU A 112 -12.20 -6.52 -13.61
C LEU A 112 -12.85 -7.03 -12.33
N VAL A 113 -12.20 -6.84 -11.18
CA VAL A 113 -12.74 -7.23 -9.87
C VAL A 113 -14.05 -6.50 -9.58
N SER A 114 -14.13 -5.21 -9.91
CA SER A 114 -15.38 -4.45 -9.77
C SER A 114 -16.45 -4.80 -10.81
N GLY A 115 -16.14 -5.56 -11.85
CA GLY A 115 -17.08 -5.93 -12.91
C GLY A 115 -17.79 -7.27 -12.72
N VAL A 116 -17.33 -8.10 -11.78
CA VAL A 116 -17.88 -9.43 -11.50
C VAL A 116 -18.39 -9.47 -10.05
N PRO A 117 -19.70 -9.63 -9.81
CA PRO A 117 -20.27 -9.54 -8.46
C PRO A 117 -19.75 -10.60 -7.50
N SER A 118 -19.27 -11.76 -7.97
CA SER A 118 -18.72 -12.80 -7.09
C SER A 118 -17.36 -12.43 -6.48
N LEU A 119 -16.50 -11.73 -7.22
CA LEU A 119 -15.15 -11.36 -6.73
C LEU A 119 -15.19 -10.15 -5.80
N GLN A 120 -16.22 -9.30 -5.93
CA GLN A 120 -16.48 -8.21 -5.00
C GLN A 120 -16.77 -8.71 -3.58
N VAL A 121 -17.47 -9.85 -3.44
CA VAL A 121 -17.73 -10.47 -2.13
C VAL A 121 -16.42 -10.89 -1.47
N VAL A 122 -15.49 -11.45 -2.23
CA VAL A 122 -14.17 -11.88 -1.74
C VAL A 122 -13.33 -10.67 -1.35
N MET A 123 -13.24 -9.64 -2.19
CA MET A 123 -12.45 -8.43 -1.91
C MET A 123 -12.98 -7.67 -0.69
N ASN A 124 -14.30 -7.52 -0.56
CA ASN A 124 -14.91 -6.90 0.62
C ASN A 124 -14.68 -7.73 1.90
N SER A 125 -14.62 -9.06 1.78
CA SER A 125 -14.29 -9.93 2.91
C SER A 125 -12.84 -9.73 3.36
N ILE A 126 -11.90 -9.60 2.43
CA ILE A 126 -10.48 -9.30 2.70
C ILE A 126 -10.32 -7.91 3.33
N LEU A 127 -10.95 -6.88 2.76
CA LEU A 127 -10.85 -5.53 3.31
C LEU A 127 -11.43 -5.42 4.72
N LYS A 128 -12.52 -6.17 5.00
CA LYS A 128 -13.12 -6.22 6.34
C LYS A 128 -12.21 -6.91 7.37
N SER A 129 -11.39 -7.88 6.97
CA SER A 129 -10.43 -8.55 7.85
C SER A 129 -9.11 -7.79 8.03
N MET A 130 -8.79 -6.82 7.16
CA MET A 130 -7.60 -5.97 7.32
C MET A 130 -7.72 -4.93 8.45
N LEU A 131 -8.94 -4.45 8.74
CA LEU A 131 -9.20 -3.48 9.82
C LEU A 131 -8.70 -3.93 11.20
N PRO A 132 -9.00 -5.14 11.71
CA PRO A 132 -8.48 -5.58 13.01
C PRO A 132 -6.95 -5.78 13.00
N LEU A 133 -6.35 -6.10 11.85
CA LEU A 133 -4.89 -6.25 11.72
C LEU A 133 -4.15 -4.91 11.82
N PHE A 134 -4.80 -3.79 11.52
CA PHE A 134 -4.18 -2.46 11.62
C PHE A 134 -3.69 -2.14 13.03
N HIS A 135 -4.44 -2.56 14.07
CA HIS A 135 -4.03 -2.35 15.47
C HIS A 135 -2.74 -3.11 15.81
N ILE A 136 -2.59 -4.34 15.29
CA ILE A 136 -1.40 -5.16 15.50
C ILE A 136 -0.23 -4.57 14.71
N THR A 137 -0.45 -4.19 13.45
CA THR A 137 0.58 -3.53 12.61
C THR A 137 1.08 -2.24 13.25
N LEU A 138 0.19 -1.43 13.82
CA LEU A 138 0.53 -0.20 14.53
C LEU A 138 1.37 -0.50 15.79
N LEU A 139 1.03 -1.55 16.55
CA LEU A 139 1.84 -1.98 17.70
C LEU A 139 3.25 -2.43 17.27
N VAL A 140 3.35 -3.24 16.21
CA VAL A 140 4.65 -3.68 15.66
C VAL A 140 5.45 -2.48 15.15
N PHE A 141 4.83 -1.51 14.49
CA PHE A 141 5.49 -0.30 14.02
C PHE A 141 6.12 0.53 15.16
N PHE A 142 5.41 0.70 16.28
CA PHE A 142 5.97 1.36 17.46
C PHE A 142 7.15 0.58 18.05
N MET A 143 7.02 -0.74 18.13
CA MET A 143 8.11 -1.62 18.59
C MET A 143 9.37 -1.46 17.71
N VAL A 144 9.21 -1.52 16.38
CA VAL A 144 10.31 -1.31 15.41
C VAL A 144 10.96 0.06 15.62
N THR A 145 10.15 1.11 15.82
CA THR A 145 10.67 2.47 16.04
C THR A 145 11.54 2.56 17.29
N ILE A 146 11.10 1.98 18.41
CA ILE A 146 11.85 1.98 19.68
C ILE A 146 13.18 1.24 19.52
N TYR A 147 13.16 0.05 18.93
CA TYR A 147 14.40 -0.72 18.66
C TYR A 147 15.33 -0.02 17.66
N SER A 148 14.78 0.75 16.72
CA SER A 148 15.58 1.53 15.77
C SER A 148 16.32 2.67 16.47
N ILE A 149 15.64 3.41 17.36
CA ILE A 149 16.26 4.47 18.15
C ILE A 149 17.37 3.89 19.04
N MET A 150 17.11 2.78 19.73
CA MET A 150 18.14 2.10 20.53
C MET A 150 19.34 1.65 19.68
N GLY A 151 19.08 1.10 18.49
CA GLY A 151 20.15 0.67 17.57
C GLY A 151 20.97 1.83 17.02
N LEU A 152 20.34 2.98 16.73
CA LEU A 152 21.03 4.19 16.27
C LEU A 152 22.00 4.70 17.34
N GLU A 153 21.56 4.86 18.58
CA GLU A 153 22.41 5.38 19.65
C GLU A 153 23.63 4.46 19.92
N LEU A 154 23.44 3.14 19.81
CA LEU A 154 24.51 2.17 20.10
C LEU A 154 25.47 1.95 18.92
N PHE A 155 24.96 1.95 17.68
CA PHE A 155 25.71 1.48 16.51
C PHE A 155 25.99 2.57 15.46
N LYS A 156 25.72 3.84 15.77
CA LYS A 156 26.01 4.97 14.86
C LYS A 156 27.45 4.97 14.37
N CYS A 157 27.62 5.02 13.05
CA CYS A 157 28.89 5.07 12.33
C CYS A 157 29.89 3.95 12.64
N LYS A 158 29.50 2.88 13.37
CA LYS A 158 30.40 1.77 13.70
C LYS A 158 30.66 0.86 12.49
N MET A 159 29.72 0.78 11.55
CA MET A 159 29.77 -0.15 10.41
C MET A 159 30.52 0.38 9.17
N HIS A 160 31.21 1.53 9.25
CA HIS A 160 31.92 2.14 8.10
C HIS A 160 33.41 1.77 8.00
N LYS A 161 33.86 0.82 8.81
CA LYS A 161 35.25 0.36 8.84
C LYS A 161 35.33 -1.05 8.27
N THR A 162 36.17 -1.28 7.27
CA THR A 162 36.46 -2.63 6.76
C THR A 162 37.95 -2.80 6.49
N CYS A 163 38.36 -4.04 6.20
CA CYS A 163 39.75 -4.38 5.93
C CYS A 163 40.10 -4.03 4.47
N TYR A 164 41.11 -3.20 4.28
CA TYR A 164 41.67 -2.85 2.98
C TYR A 164 43.11 -3.35 2.88
N PHE A 165 43.58 -3.64 1.67
CA PHE A 165 45.01 -3.88 1.45
C PHE A 165 45.80 -2.57 1.63
N THR A 166 46.91 -2.63 2.36
CA THR A 166 47.75 -1.46 2.66
C THR A 166 48.16 -0.73 1.37
N GLY A 167 47.80 0.56 1.26
CA GLY A 167 48.14 1.39 0.12
C GLY A 167 47.17 1.32 -1.07
N THR A 168 46.08 0.53 -1.00
CA THR A 168 45.05 0.46 -2.06
C THR A 168 43.64 0.67 -1.51
N ASN A 169 42.66 0.90 -2.39
CA ASN A 169 41.24 1.00 -2.04
C ASN A 169 40.46 -0.32 -2.30
N ILE A 170 41.17 -1.45 -2.31
CA ILE A 170 40.58 -2.77 -2.57
C ILE A 170 40.23 -3.43 -1.23
N ILE A 171 38.98 -3.87 -1.10
CA ILE A 171 38.49 -4.55 0.11
C ILE A 171 39.12 -5.95 0.17
N ALA A 172 39.72 -6.29 1.30
CA ALA A 172 40.33 -7.59 1.53
C ALA A 172 39.29 -8.57 2.10
N THR A 173 38.74 -9.43 1.24
CA THR A 173 37.81 -10.52 1.61
C THR A 173 38.39 -11.88 1.25
N VAL A 174 38.11 -12.89 2.07
CA VAL A 174 38.40 -14.30 1.73
C VAL A 174 37.38 -14.78 0.69
N GLU A 175 37.78 -15.68 -0.20
CA GLU A 175 36.87 -16.30 -1.17
C GLU A 175 35.63 -16.86 -0.45
N ASN A 176 34.43 -16.50 -0.95
CA ASN A 176 33.12 -16.82 -0.39
C ASN A 176 32.71 -16.12 0.93
N GLU A 177 33.54 -15.22 1.49
CA GLU A 177 33.14 -14.39 2.63
C GLU A 177 32.63 -13.01 2.18
N LYS A 178 31.49 -12.57 2.75
CA LYS A 178 31.01 -11.19 2.59
C LYS A 178 31.91 -10.23 3.37
N ALA A 179 32.12 -9.03 2.83
CA ALA A 179 32.81 -7.96 3.55
C ALA A 179 32.09 -7.65 4.88
N ALA A 180 32.87 -7.59 5.95
CA ALA A 180 32.37 -7.39 7.31
C ALA A 180 33.07 -6.19 7.97
N PRO A 181 32.45 -5.57 9.00
CA PRO A 181 33.07 -4.48 9.71
C PRO A 181 34.26 -4.95 10.56
N CYS A 182 35.32 -4.14 10.61
CA CYS A 182 36.53 -4.40 11.39
C CYS A 182 36.70 -3.41 12.55
N ALA A 183 37.48 -3.79 13.56
CA ALA A 183 37.85 -2.91 14.68
C ALA A 183 39.37 -2.86 14.88
N GLN A 184 39.92 -1.65 14.99
CA GLN A 184 41.35 -1.41 15.23
C GLN A 184 41.74 -1.53 16.71
N ALA A 185 40.79 -1.39 17.63
CA ALA A 185 40.97 -1.48 19.08
C ALA A 185 39.78 -2.22 19.72
N GLY A 186 40.02 -2.98 20.79
CA GLY A 186 39.01 -3.80 21.50
C GLY A 186 38.81 -5.21 20.93
N ASN A 187 37.71 -5.86 21.36
CA ASN A 187 37.34 -7.25 21.06
C ASN A 187 36.67 -7.45 19.69
N GLY A 188 36.79 -6.48 18.77
CA GLY A 188 36.19 -6.61 17.44
C GLY A 188 37.03 -7.40 16.45
N ARG A 189 36.40 -7.83 15.34
CA ARG A 189 37.06 -8.60 14.26
C ARG A 189 38.30 -7.83 13.77
N ARG A 190 39.46 -8.48 13.91
CA ARG A 190 40.74 -8.02 13.38
C ARG A 190 40.92 -8.53 11.95
N CYS A 191 41.62 -7.76 11.14
CA CYS A 191 42.02 -8.23 9.82
C CYS A 191 43.12 -9.28 9.99
N THR A 192 42.86 -10.51 9.56
CA THR A 192 43.79 -11.65 9.69
C THR A 192 44.69 -11.85 8.47
N ILE A 193 44.38 -11.16 7.37
CA ILE A 193 45.13 -11.24 6.11
C ILE A 193 46.38 -10.35 6.22
N ASN A 194 47.53 -10.90 5.84
CA ASN A 194 48.79 -10.15 5.87
C ASN A 194 48.77 -8.94 4.94
N GLY A 195 49.30 -7.81 5.39
CA GLY A 195 49.31 -6.57 4.60
C GLY A 195 47.93 -5.91 4.47
N THR A 196 47.03 -6.12 5.44
CA THR A 196 45.73 -5.43 5.49
C THR A 196 45.63 -4.49 6.68
N GLU A 197 44.93 -3.37 6.49
CA GLU A 197 44.66 -2.38 7.52
C GLU A 197 43.15 -2.12 7.65
N CYS A 198 42.69 -1.88 8.88
CA CYS A 198 41.30 -1.53 9.14
C CYS A 198 41.11 -0.02 8.96
N ARG A 199 40.42 0.38 7.89
CA ARG A 199 40.23 1.80 7.54
C ARG A 199 38.75 2.15 7.47
N ALA A 200 38.41 3.39 7.83
CA ALA A 200 37.09 3.97 7.60
C ALA A 200 36.92 4.37 6.11
N GLY A 201 35.67 4.42 5.63
CA GLY A 201 35.35 4.78 4.25
C GLY A 201 34.58 3.71 3.47
N TRP A 202 34.20 2.62 4.13
CA TRP A 202 33.33 1.61 3.56
C TRP A 202 31.86 2.06 3.65
N PRO A 203 31.04 1.97 2.59
CA PRO A 203 29.62 2.33 2.62
C PRO A 203 28.78 1.47 3.58
N GLY A 204 29.31 0.34 4.04
CA GLY A 204 28.64 -0.57 4.97
C GLY A 204 28.17 -1.87 4.31
N PRO A 205 27.64 -2.81 5.12
CA PRO A 205 27.21 -4.11 4.63
C PRO A 205 26.05 -4.00 3.63
N ASN A 206 25.93 -4.98 2.73
CA ASN A 206 24.93 -5.00 1.66
C ASN A 206 24.89 -3.69 0.85
N TYR A 207 26.05 -3.20 0.40
CA TYR A 207 26.17 -1.94 -0.36
C TYR A 207 25.63 -0.71 0.40
N GLY A 208 25.72 -0.71 1.73
CA GLY A 208 25.23 0.38 2.57
C GLY A 208 23.73 0.39 2.80
N ILE A 209 23.02 -0.72 2.58
CA ILE A 209 21.59 -0.82 2.90
C ILE A 209 21.37 -1.08 4.40
N THR A 210 22.18 -1.94 5.01
CA THR A 210 22.01 -2.39 6.40
C THR A 210 22.98 -1.67 7.33
N HIS A 211 22.56 -0.52 7.87
CA HIS A 211 23.36 0.30 8.78
C HIS A 211 22.45 1.10 9.75
N PHE A 212 23.04 1.63 10.82
CA PHE A 212 22.37 2.34 11.92
C PHE A 212 22.81 3.81 12.03
N ASP A 213 22.91 4.53 10.92
CA ASP A 213 23.24 5.98 10.97
C ASP A 213 22.00 6.87 10.87
N ASN A 214 21.00 6.39 10.14
CA ASN A 214 19.76 7.11 9.87
C ASN A 214 18.57 6.31 10.38
N LEU A 215 17.53 7.01 10.82
CA LEU A 215 16.32 6.37 11.36
C LEU A 215 15.67 5.41 10.36
N GLY A 216 15.57 5.79 9.08
CA GLY A 216 14.94 4.95 8.06
C GLY A 216 15.70 3.66 7.77
N PHE A 217 17.02 3.73 7.61
CA PHE A 217 17.85 2.54 7.39
C PHE A 217 17.90 1.64 8.64
N SER A 218 17.93 2.24 9.84
CA SER A 218 17.81 1.49 11.08
C SER A 218 16.48 0.73 11.18
N MET A 219 15.36 1.38 10.85
CA MET A 219 14.04 0.74 10.79
C MET A 219 14.00 -0.42 9.80
N LEU A 220 14.58 -0.25 8.61
CA LEU A 220 14.67 -1.33 7.61
C LEU A 220 15.48 -2.52 8.14
N THR A 221 16.60 -2.25 8.82
CA THR A 221 17.49 -3.28 9.35
C THR A 221 16.83 -4.02 10.52
N VAL A 222 16.13 -3.31 11.42
CA VAL A 222 15.34 -3.91 12.51
C VAL A 222 14.17 -4.72 11.97
N TYR A 223 13.48 -4.21 10.95
CA TYR A 223 12.41 -4.94 10.27
C TYR A 223 12.92 -6.25 9.65
N GLN A 224 14.08 -6.21 8.97
CA GLN A 224 14.74 -7.41 8.45
C GLN A 224 15.09 -8.42 9.56
N CYS A 225 15.47 -7.96 10.75
CA CYS A 225 15.68 -8.84 11.89
C CYS A 225 14.38 -9.49 12.39
N ILE A 226 13.28 -8.74 12.44
CA ILE A 226 11.96 -9.23 12.91
C ILE A 226 11.37 -10.25 11.94
N THR A 227 11.57 -10.10 10.64
CA THR A 227 11.14 -11.09 9.63
C THR A 227 11.98 -12.37 9.66
N THR A 228 12.98 -12.46 10.54
CA THR A 228 13.90 -13.60 10.70
C THR A 228 14.70 -13.93 9.43
N GLN A 229 14.84 -12.98 8.50
CA GLN A 229 15.59 -13.17 7.26
C GLN A 229 16.92 -12.42 7.30
N GLY A 230 18.03 -13.15 7.45
CA GLY A 230 19.37 -12.54 7.48
C GLY A 230 19.68 -11.77 8.77
N TRP A 231 18.92 -12.00 9.85
CA TRP A 231 19.16 -11.43 11.18
C TRP A 231 20.51 -11.86 11.77
N THR A 232 20.97 -13.07 11.44
CA THR A 232 22.26 -13.60 11.88
C THR A 232 23.42 -12.78 11.32
N ASP A 233 23.34 -12.34 10.06
CA ASP A 233 24.37 -11.52 9.43
C ASP A 233 24.50 -10.18 10.17
N VAL A 234 23.37 -9.54 10.46
CA VAL A 234 23.32 -8.30 11.26
C VAL A 234 23.91 -8.54 12.65
N LEU A 235 23.52 -9.64 13.32
CA LEU A 235 24.05 -10.02 14.62
C LEU A 235 25.58 -10.18 14.59
N TYR A 236 26.14 -10.88 13.59
CA TYR A 236 27.58 -11.09 13.48
C TYR A 236 28.34 -9.78 13.26
N TRP A 237 27.76 -8.83 12.53
CA TRP A 237 28.35 -7.50 12.34
C TRP A 237 28.32 -6.65 13.61
N VAL A 238 27.26 -6.74 14.43
CA VAL A 238 27.12 -5.93 15.66
C VAL A 238 27.73 -6.58 16.90
N ARG A 239 27.90 -7.91 16.92
CA ARG A 239 28.35 -8.70 18.09
C ARG A 239 29.58 -8.10 18.77
N PHE A 240 30.50 -7.60 17.97
CA PHE A 240 31.77 -7.03 18.40
C PHE A 240 31.64 -5.68 19.13
N TYR A 241 30.57 -4.93 18.87
CA TYR A 241 30.34 -3.62 19.45
C TYR A 241 29.61 -3.68 20.79
N PHE A 242 28.89 -4.77 21.07
CA PHE A 242 28.19 -4.96 22.34
C PHE A 242 29.15 -5.10 23.55
N VAL A 243 30.37 -5.59 23.30
CA VAL A 243 31.42 -5.75 24.34
C VAL A 243 32.07 -4.41 24.72
N ILE A 244 31.86 -3.36 23.91
CA ILE A 244 32.48 -2.03 24.10
C ILE A 244 31.55 -1.11 24.93
N GLY A 245 30.40 -1.59 25.40
CA GLY A 245 29.45 -0.84 26.25
C GLY A 245 29.86 -0.64 27.72
N CYS A 246 31.13 -0.84 28.08
CA CYS A 246 31.61 -0.58 29.45
C CYS A 246 33.08 -0.09 29.43
N VAL A 247 33.31 1.10 28.86
CA VAL A 247 34.36 2.05 29.25
C VAL A 247 33.85 3.46 28.97
#